data_AF-A0A2U1WS81-F1
#
_entry.id   AF-A0A2U1WS81-F1
#
_cell.length_a   1.000
_cell.length_b   1.000
_cell.length_c   1.000
_cell.angle_alpha   90.00
_cell.angle_beta   90.00
_cell.angle_gamma   90.00
#
_symmetry.space_group_name_H-M   'P 1'
#
loop_
_entity.id
_entity.type
_entity.pdbx_description
1 polymer ?
#
loop_
_entity_poly.entity_id
_entity_poly.type
_entity_poly.pdbx_seq_one_letter_code
_entity_poly.pdbx_strand_id
1 'polypeptide(L)'
;MTVVAFSCARFTPADLDEFGTVAEPKLRLGHWAGIIRESGRDYDRLLVMLPGVERAVFRFERDGTGRYTLAFNDRAGWYGIGNGATAAECLSIWRPRSRAVRADAVV
;
A
#
# COMPACT_ATOMS: atom_id res chain seq x y z
N MET A 1 18.91 20.86 -23.64
CA MET A 1 17.64 20.11 -23.54
C MET A 1 17.74 19.22 -22.32
N THR A 2 17.07 19.58 -21.22
CA THR A 2 17.21 18.88 -19.94
C THR A 2 16.10 17.84 -19.84
N VAL A 3 16.45 16.57 -19.97
CA VAL A 3 15.52 15.47 -19.72
C VAL A 3 15.28 15.42 -18.21
N VAL A 4 14.06 15.74 -17.78
CA VAL A 4 13.65 15.51 -16.39
C VAL A 4 13.38 14.02 -16.25
N ALA A 5 14.31 13.30 -15.63
CA ALA A 5 14.07 11.90 -15.29
C ALA A 5 12.83 11.83 -14.38
N PHE A 6 11.88 10.95 -14.71
CA PHE A 6 10.77 10.66 -13.82
C PHE A 6 11.33 10.20 -12.47
N SER A 7 10.90 10.85 -11.38
CA SER A 7 11.34 10.45 -10.04
C SER A 7 10.91 9.00 -9.79
N CYS A 8 11.88 8.13 -9.53
CA CYS A 8 11.65 6.74 -9.16
C CYS A 8 10.80 6.58 -7.89
N ALA A 9 10.66 7.65 -7.10
CA ALA A 9 9.82 7.67 -5.91
C ALA A 9 8.31 7.74 -6.20
N ARG A 10 7.89 8.15 -7.41
CA ARG A 10 6.46 8.38 -7.69
C ARG A 10 5.72 7.08 -7.90
N PHE A 11 4.54 6.94 -7.31
CA PHE A 11 3.64 5.85 -7.69
C PHE A 11 3.26 5.98 -9.17
N THR A 12 3.37 4.88 -9.89
CA THR A 12 2.83 4.71 -11.23
C THR A 12 1.31 4.53 -11.17
N PRO A 13 0.57 4.74 -12.27
CA PRO A 13 -0.85 4.42 -12.31
C PRO A 13 -1.16 2.96 -11.89
N ALA A 14 -0.33 2.01 -12.33
CA ALA A 14 -0.47 0.60 -11.96
C ALA A 14 -0.32 0.36 -10.44
N ASP A 15 0.56 1.10 -9.76
CA ASP A 15 0.71 1.01 -8.30
C ASP A 15 -0.57 1.49 -7.58
N LEU A 16 -1.19 2.56 -8.10
CA LEU A 16 -2.42 3.10 -7.54
C LEU A 16 -3.61 2.19 -7.78
N ASP A 17 -3.70 1.56 -8.95
CA ASP A 17 -4.71 0.55 -9.25
C ASP A 17 -4.56 -0.66 -8.32
N GLU A 18 -3.33 -1.15 -8.14
CA GLU A 18 -3.03 -2.27 -7.25
C GLU A 18 -3.43 -1.97 -5.81
N PHE A 19 -3.09 -0.79 -5.30
CA PHE A 19 -3.54 -0.32 -4.00
C PHE A 19 -5.07 -0.15 -3.94
N GLY A 20 -5.68 0.34 -5.02
CA GLY A 20 -7.13 0.46 -5.19
C GLY A 20 -7.87 -0.86 -4.95
N THR A 21 -7.33 -1.98 -5.45
CA THR A 21 -7.92 -3.32 -5.23
C THR A 21 -8.05 -3.70 -3.75
N VAL A 22 -7.20 -3.14 -2.89
CA VAL A 22 -7.25 -3.33 -1.44
C VAL A 22 -8.10 -2.25 -0.77
N ALA A 23 -7.91 -1.00 -1.18
CA ALA A 23 -8.51 0.17 -0.56
C ALA A 23 -10.03 0.24 -0.75
N GLU A 24 -10.50 0.00 -1.97
CA GLU A 24 -11.91 0.15 -2.34
C GLU A 24 -12.86 -0.65 -1.43
N PRO A 25 -12.68 -1.97 -1.21
CA PRO A 25 -13.57 -2.70 -0.32
C PRO A 25 -13.49 -2.23 1.13
N LYS A 26 -12.32 -1.77 1.60
CA LYS A 26 -12.14 -1.29 2.99
C LYS A 26 -12.81 0.06 3.23
N LEU A 27 -12.75 0.96 2.25
CA LEU A 27 -13.46 2.23 2.29
C LEU A 27 -14.97 2.01 2.20
N ARG A 28 -15.44 1.20 1.24
CA ARG A 28 -16.87 0.91 1.04
C ARG A 28 -17.52 0.27 2.25
N LEU A 29 -16.81 -0.59 2.97
CA LEU A 29 -17.29 -1.23 4.20
C LEU A 29 -17.10 -0.37 5.46
N GLY A 30 -16.58 0.86 5.32
CA GLY A 30 -16.32 1.76 6.44
C GLY A 30 -15.21 1.30 7.38
N HIS A 31 -14.38 0.34 6.98
CA HIS A 31 -13.22 -0.08 7.76
C HIS A 31 -12.11 0.98 7.73
N TRP A 32 -11.97 1.67 6.61
CA TRP A 32 -11.07 2.80 6.44
C TRP A 32 -11.90 4.07 6.30
N ALA A 33 -11.47 5.15 6.96
CA ALA A 33 -12.13 6.44 6.90
C ALA A 33 -11.69 7.26 5.68
N GLY A 34 -10.47 7.05 5.21
CA GLY A 34 -9.93 7.81 4.09
C GLY A 34 -8.47 7.49 3.83
N ILE A 35 -7.97 8.09 2.74
CA ILE A 35 -6.60 7.91 2.25
C ILE A 35 -6.05 9.27 1.86
N ILE A 36 -4.88 9.62 2.37
CA ILE A 36 -4.19 10.87 2.06
C ILE A 36 -2.92 10.53 1.29
N ARG A 37 -2.67 11.22 0.16
CA ARG A 37 -1.41 11.08 -0.58
C ARG A 37 -0.46 12.19 -0.19
N GLU A 38 0.76 11.83 0.17
CA GLU A 38 1.85 12.77 0.44
C GLU A 38 3.04 12.41 -0.44
N SER A 39 3.65 13.43 -1.03
CA SER A 39 4.69 13.27 -2.02
C SER A 39 5.86 14.18 -1.67
N GLY A 40 7.05 13.59 -1.53
CA GLY A 40 8.31 14.29 -1.31
C GLY A 40 9.25 14.16 -2.51
N ARG A 41 10.50 14.59 -2.33
CA ARG A 41 11.58 14.38 -3.31
C ARG A 41 11.91 12.90 -3.46
N ASP A 42 12.03 12.23 -2.32
CA ASP A 42 12.55 10.86 -2.20
C ASP A 42 11.46 9.85 -1.79
N TYR A 43 10.19 10.27 -1.79
CA TYR A 43 9.07 9.38 -1.49
C TYR A 43 7.77 9.81 -2.18
N ASP A 44 6.87 8.84 -2.31
CA ASP A 44 5.44 9.03 -2.54
C ASP A 44 4.72 8.01 -1.66
N ARG A 45 3.76 8.47 -0.85
CA ARG A 45 3.10 7.63 0.15
C ARG A 45 1.61 7.85 0.22
N LEU A 46 0.89 6.77 0.48
CA LEU A 46 -0.53 6.72 0.80
C LEU A 46 -0.68 6.41 2.28
N LEU A 47 -1.30 7.34 2.99
CA LEU A 47 -1.58 7.27 4.42
C LEU A 47 -3.05 6.88 4.62
N VAL A 48 -3.28 5.78 5.34
CA VAL A 48 -4.61 5.24 5.59
C VAL A 48 -5.10 5.67 6.96
N MET A 49 -6.30 6.25 7.00
CA MET A 49 -6.99 6.66 8.22
C MET A 49 -8.03 5.61 8.61
N LEU A 50 -8.14 5.32 9.90
CA LEU A 50 -9.21 4.46 10.43
C LEU A 50 -10.30 5.31 11.12
N PRO A 51 -11.55 4.86 11.14
CA PRO A 51 -12.62 5.55 11.85
C PRO A 51 -12.28 5.75 13.33
N GLY A 52 -12.48 6.98 13.83
CA GLY A 52 -12.21 7.33 15.22
C GLY A 52 -10.72 7.44 15.59
N VAL A 53 -9.81 7.41 14.61
CA VAL A 53 -8.37 7.57 14.83
C VAL A 53 -7.87 8.85 14.13
N GLU A 54 -7.33 9.77 14.91
CA GLU A 54 -6.83 11.09 14.45
C GLU A 54 -5.56 10.99 13.58
N ARG A 55 -4.85 9.86 13.61
CA ARG A 55 -3.56 9.68 12.93
C ARG A 55 -3.65 8.56 11.91
N ALA A 56 -2.83 8.67 10.86
CA ALA A 56 -2.67 7.60 9.88
C ALA A 56 -2.15 6.32 10.57
N VAL A 57 -2.84 5.21 10.30
CA VAL A 57 -2.55 3.91 10.90
C VAL A 57 -1.71 3.05 9.98
N PHE A 58 -1.89 3.17 8.66
CA PHE A 58 -1.03 2.50 7.68
C PHE A 58 -0.37 3.51 6.75
N ARG A 59 0.83 3.15 6.29
CA ARG A 59 1.58 3.90 5.28
C ARG A 59 2.08 2.93 4.23
N PHE A 60 1.59 3.08 3.02
CA PHE A 60 2.17 2.45 1.83
C PHE A 60 3.05 3.48 1.12
N GLU A 61 4.32 3.19 0.91
CA GLU A 61 5.30 4.16 0.41
C GLU A 61 6.16 3.54 -0.69
N ARG A 62 6.42 4.33 -1.75
CA ARG A 62 7.48 4.07 -2.72
C ARG A 62 8.62 5.06 -2.47
N ASP A 63 9.82 4.55 -2.26
CA ASP A 63 11.00 5.35 -1.94
C ASP A 63 11.79 5.79 -3.19
N GLY A 64 12.81 6.63 -3.00
CA GLY A 64 13.69 7.13 -4.07
C GLY A 64 14.47 6.05 -4.82
N THR A 65 14.53 4.83 -4.31
CA THR A 65 15.12 3.66 -4.99
C THR A 65 14.09 2.86 -5.78
N GLY A 66 12.81 3.23 -5.68
CA GLY A 66 11.68 2.54 -6.29
C GLY A 66 11.18 1.34 -5.49
N ARG A 67 11.66 1.14 -4.26
CA ARG A 67 11.20 0.06 -3.37
C ARG A 67 9.89 0.43 -2.70
N TYR A 68 9.06 -0.58 -2.49
CA TYR A 68 7.76 -0.44 -1.83
C TYR A 68 7.86 -0.92 -0.39
N THR A 69 7.29 -0.14 0.52
CA THR A 69 7.18 -0.52 1.93
C THR A 69 5.76 -0.30 2.42
N LEU A 70 5.35 -1.15 3.36
CA LEU A 70 4.11 -1.04 4.09
C LEU A 70 4.43 -0.99 5.58
N ALA A 71 3.94 0.04 6.26
CA ALA A 71 4.15 0.24 7.68
C ALA A 71 2.82 0.44 8.42
N PHE A 72 2.80 0.02 9.69
CA PHE A 72 1.74 0.25 10.65
C PHE A 72 2.21 1.24 11.73
N ASN A 73 1.32 2.12 12.18
CA ASN A 73 1.58 3.03 13.27
C ASN A 73 0.96 2.52 14.57
N ASP A 74 1.81 2.15 15.55
CA ASP A 74 1.38 1.61 16.85
C ASP A 74 1.26 2.69 17.95
N ARG A 75 1.22 3.98 17.55
CA ARG A 75 1.29 5.19 18.38
C ARG A 75 2.68 5.52 18.91
N ALA A 76 3.58 4.55 19.05
CA ALA A 76 4.97 4.78 19.44
C ALA A 76 5.85 5.09 18.21
N GLY A 77 5.48 4.57 17.04
CA GLY A 77 6.14 4.89 15.79
C GLY A 77 5.62 4.09 14.60
N TRP A 78 6.37 4.14 13.50
CA TRP A 78 6.09 3.35 12.30
C TRP A 78 6.87 2.04 12.35
N TYR A 79 6.16 0.93 12.24
CA TYR A 79 6.74 -0.41 12.15
C TYR A 79 6.47 -1.02 10.77
N GLY A 80 7.52 -1.49 10.10
CA GLY A 80 7.43 -2.13 8.79
C GLY A 80 6.75 -3.49 8.89
N ILE A 81 5.62 -3.65 8.22
CA ILE A 81 4.87 -4.91 8.16
C ILE A 81 5.00 -5.60 6.80
N GLY A 82 5.42 -4.89 5.76
CA GLY A 82 5.64 -5.45 4.42
C GLY A 82 6.64 -4.66 3.59
N ASN A 83 7.22 -5.31 2.59
CA ASN A 83 8.06 -4.69 1.58
C ASN A 83 8.00 -5.49 0.27
N GLY A 84 8.42 -4.88 -0.84
CA GLY A 84 8.49 -5.56 -2.14
C GLY A 84 9.22 -4.74 -3.20
N ALA A 85 9.63 -5.41 -4.27
CA ALA A 85 10.13 -4.75 -5.47
C ALA A 85 8.99 -4.21 -6.34
N THR A 86 7.76 -4.70 -6.11
CA THR A 86 6.53 -4.22 -6.74
C THR A 86 5.46 -3.87 -5.70
N ALA A 87 4.49 -3.05 -6.09
CA ALA A 87 3.31 -2.78 -5.26
C ALA A 87 2.56 -4.08 -4.89
N ALA A 88 2.41 -5.00 -5.85
CA ALA A 88 1.70 -6.26 -5.66
C ALA A 88 2.33 -7.15 -4.58
N GLU A 89 3.66 -7.31 -4.63
CA GLU A 89 4.42 -8.05 -3.62
C GLU A 89 4.23 -7.42 -2.23
N CYS A 90 4.40 -6.11 -2.14
CA CYS A 90 4.30 -5.40 -0.87
C CYS A 90 2.89 -5.44 -0.26
N LEU A 91 1.84 -5.38 -1.09
CA LEU A 91 0.43 -5.36 -0.67
C LEU A 91 -0.17 -6.76 -0.47
N SER A 92 0.57 -7.83 -0.80
CA SER A 92 0.12 -9.21 -0.66
C SER A 92 -0.36 -9.58 0.75
N ILE A 93 0.11 -8.88 1.77
CA ILE A 93 -0.27 -9.05 3.18
C ILE A 93 -1.74 -8.70 3.43
N TRP A 94 -2.28 -7.73 2.70
CA TRP A 94 -3.69 -7.33 2.80
C TRP A 94 -4.61 -8.12 1.90
N ARG A 95 -4.04 -8.84 0.92
CA ARG A 95 -4.83 -9.70 0.05
C ARG A 95 -5.28 -10.92 0.84
N PRO A 96 -6.58 -11.28 0.80
CA PRO A 96 -6.99 -12.56 1.32
C PRO A 96 -6.17 -13.63 0.60
N ARG A 97 -5.48 -14.49 1.36
CA ARG A 97 -4.92 -15.71 0.79
C ARG A 97 -6.07 -16.43 0.13
N SER A 98 -6.07 -16.52 -1.20
CA SER A 98 -6.93 -17.45 -1.91
C SER A 98 -6.67 -18.80 -1.26
N ARG A 99 -7.65 -19.30 -0.49
CA ARG A 99 -7.61 -20.68 0.00
C ARG A 99 -7.55 -21.49 -1.28
N ALA A 100 -6.36 -21.96 -1.65
CA ALA A 100 -6.21 -22.86 -2.79
C ALA A 100 -7.26 -23.93 -2.58
N VAL A 101 -8.23 -24.00 -3.49
CA VAL A 101 -9.15 -25.13 -3.53
C VAL A 101 -8.22 -26.29 -3.78
N ARG A 102 -7.91 -27.05 -2.73
CA ARG A 102 -7.41 -28.41 -2.88
C ARG A 102 -8.51 -29.09 -3.68
N ALA A 103 -8.31 -29.21 -4.97
CA ALA A 103 -8.97 -30.22 -5.77
C ALA A 103 -8.42 -31.55 -5.26
N ASP A 104 -8.93 -32.00 -4.12
CA ASP A 104 -8.93 -33.41 -3.79
C ASP A 104 -9.88 -34.02 -4.82
N ALA A 105 -9.30 -34.46 -5.94
CA ALA A 105 -9.96 -35.35 -6.87
C ALA A 105 -10.21 -36.64 -6.10
N VAL A 106 -11.44 -36.78 -5.61
CA VAL A 106 -11.95 -37.98 -4.94
C VAL A 106 -12.95 -38.63 -5.88
N VAL A 107 -12.49 -39.79 -6.39
CA VAL A 107 -13.17 -40.93 -7.05
C VAL A 107 -13.67 -40.71 -8.48
#